data_AF-A0A183NUZ3-F1
#
_entry.id   AF-A0A183NUZ3-F1
#
_cell.length_a   1.000
_cell.length_b   1.000
_cell.length_c   1.000
_cell.angle_alpha   90.00
_cell.angle_beta   90.00
_cell.angle_gamma   90.00
#
_symmetry.space_group_name_H-M   'P 1'
#
loop_
_entity.id
_entity.type
_entity.pdbx_description
1 polymer ?
#
loop_
_entity_poly.entity_id
_entity_poly.type
_entity_poly.pdbx_seq_one_letter_code
_entity_poly.pdbx_strand_id
1 'polypeptide(L)'
;MECVNLTPFGEFLVWTAEAVIWLRRNYRIIGRASLPLDLFKGCYHNKSKKPDRLPVRLSFEEVALLLSKGFIHGILCSRPVISVAEPSKETIEAYHDALMKNAEEMVNIFKTQKRLKSVGYYGQLLNGLKLRQQRQARSKLFNHNDSSSVNTVDDNGCSKSYDTNNLNSLVTWLIQLIQEKCKATSFSNQHTDDQNNISSTQDMYIQRLQSCLIYMDLWNKGYYISTSTVKMGGDLLVYQGE
;
A
#
# COMPACT_ATOMS: atom_id res chain seq x y z
N MET A 1 -15.33 11.24 3.27
CA MET A 1 -15.05 10.76 1.89
C MET A 1 -15.30 9.27 1.84
N GLU A 2 -15.99 8.78 0.81
CA GLU A 2 -16.22 7.36 0.58
C GLU A 2 -15.35 6.92 -0.59
N CYS A 3 -14.23 6.25 -0.31
CA CYS A 3 -13.24 5.89 -1.32
C CYS A 3 -12.77 4.42 -1.25
N VAL A 4 -13.32 3.64 -0.32
CA VAL A 4 -12.97 2.23 -0.10
C VAL A 4 -14.10 1.36 -0.65
N ASN A 5 -13.78 0.53 -1.65
CA ASN A 5 -14.70 -0.45 -2.22
C ASN A 5 -14.44 -1.84 -1.63
N LEU A 6 -15.48 -2.52 -1.15
CA LEU A 6 -15.43 -3.93 -0.79
C LEU A 6 -15.80 -4.78 -2.01
N THR A 7 -14.88 -5.66 -2.41
CA THR A 7 -15.14 -6.64 -3.47
C THR A 7 -16.00 -7.79 -2.96
N PRO A 8 -16.68 -8.50 -3.86
CA PRO A 8 -17.41 -9.72 -3.51
C PRO A 8 -16.53 -10.81 -2.86
N PHE A 9 -15.21 -10.74 -3.05
CA PHE A 9 -14.24 -11.68 -2.49
C PHE A 9 -13.67 -11.25 -1.12
N GLY A 10 -14.22 -10.19 -0.51
CA GLY A 10 -13.79 -9.74 0.81
C GLY A 10 -12.56 -8.83 0.82
N GLU A 11 -12.22 -8.23 -0.32
CA GLU A 11 -11.03 -7.36 -0.44
C GLU A 11 -11.43 -5.88 -0.44
N PHE A 12 -10.64 -5.05 0.24
CA PHE A 12 -10.85 -3.61 0.27
C PHE A 12 -9.94 -2.92 -0.75
N LEU A 13 -10.52 -2.18 -1.69
CA LEU A 13 -9.82 -1.57 -2.81
C LEU A 13 -10.09 -0.07 -2.90
N VAL A 14 -9.05 0.70 -3.20
CA VAL A 14 -9.12 2.13 -3.55
C VAL A 14 -8.70 2.29 -5.01
N TRP A 15 -9.60 2.82 -5.82
CA TRP A 15 -9.45 2.88 -7.28
C TRP A 15 -8.96 4.22 -7.81
N THR A 16 -9.04 5.29 -7.01
CA THR A 16 -8.65 6.63 -7.44
C THR A 16 -7.29 7.03 -6.88
N ALA A 17 -6.40 7.55 -7.73
CA ALA A 17 -5.08 8.01 -7.33
C ALA A 17 -5.16 9.13 -6.28
N GLU A 18 -6.13 10.02 -6.42
CA GLU A 18 -6.38 11.12 -5.49
C GLU A 18 -6.69 10.62 -4.08
N ALA A 19 -7.56 9.63 -3.95
CA ALA A 19 -7.87 9.03 -2.64
C ALA A 19 -6.64 8.34 -2.05
N VAL A 20 -5.85 7.62 -2.85
CA VAL A 20 -4.60 6.99 -2.38
C VAL A 20 -3.61 8.02 -1.87
N ILE A 21 -3.40 9.12 -2.62
CA ILE A 21 -2.49 10.19 -2.22
C ILE A 21 -2.99 10.85 -0.93
N TRP A 22 -4.30 11.11 -0.83
CA TRP A 22 -4.92 11.68 0.35
C TRP A 22 -4.75 10.77 1.58
N LEU A 23 -4.98 9.47 1.44
CA LEU A 23 -4.80 8.46 2.49
C LEU A 23 -3.35 8.39 2.98
N ARG A 24 -2.39 8.36 2.06
CA ARG A 24 -0.95 8.29 2.40
C ARG A 24 -0.44 9.54 3.08
N ARG A 25 -0.80 10.72 2.55
CA ARG A 25 -0.29 12.00 3.04
C ARG A 25 -0.90 12.42 4.37
N ASN A 26 -2.21 12.23 4.54
CA ASN A 26 -2.91 12.75 5.71
C ASN A 26 -3.02 11.73 6.84
N TYR A 27 -3.04 10.43 6.52
CA TYR A 27 -3.34 9.38 7.50
C TYR A 27 -2.32 8.26 7.54
N ARG A 28 -1.18 8.36 6.83
CA ARG A 28 -0.13 7.32 6.82
C ARG A 28 -0.61 5.92 6.42
N ILE A 29 -1.73 5.83 5.68
CA ILE A 29 -2.26 4.57 5.17
C ILE A 29 -1.53 4.23 3.87
N ILE A 30 -0.83 3.09 3.85
CA ILE A 30 0.07 2.75 2.74
C ILE A 30 -0.68 1.95 1.67
N GLY A 31 -1.43 0.95 2.11
CA GLY A 31 -2.01 -0.09 1.28
C GLY A 31 -0.97 -0.89 0.48
N ARG A 32 -1.44 -1.89 -0.26
CA ARG A 32 -0.62 -2.75 -1.12
C ARG A 32 -1.11 -2.66 -2.55
N ALA A 33 -0.22 -2.74 -3.53
CA ALA A 33 -0.66 -2.87 -4.92
C ALA A 33 -1.38 -4.21 -5.12
N SER A 34 -2.55 -4.21 -5.76
CA SER A 34 -3.42 -5.40 -5.89
C SER A 34 -2.89 -6.47 -6.84
N LEU A 35 -2.00 -6.14 -7.77
CA LEU A 35 -1.49 -7.07 -8.77
C LEU A 35 -0.22 -7.81 -8.27
N PRO A 36 -0.24 -9.15 -8.20
CA PRO A 36 0.95 -9.94 -7.93
C PRO A 36 2.03 -9.65 -8.96
N LEU A 37 3.26 -9.40 -8.47
CA LEU A 37 4.45 -9.25 -9.32
C LEU A 37 4.71 -10.50 -10.18
N ASP A 38 4.18 -11.66 -9.76
CA ASP A 38 4.44 -12.98 -10.34
C ASP A 38 3.70 -13.23 -11.66
N LEU A 39 2.57 -12.54 -11.91
CA LEU A 39 1.87 -12.56 -13.20
C LEU A 39 2.64 -11.79 -14.30
N PHE A 40 3.65 -11.00 -13.93
CA PHE A 40 4.48 -10.19 -14.84
C PHE A 40 5.94 -10.65 -14.85
N LYS A 41 6.19 -11.96 -14.81
CA LYS A 41 7.54 -12.55 -14.93
C LYS A 41 8.29 -12.16 -16.22
N GLY A 42 7.62 -11.56 -17.21
CA GLY A 42 8.24 -11.07 -18.46
C GLY A 42 8.52 -9.56 -18.54
N CYS A 43 8.05 -8.71 -17.61
CA CYS A 43 8.13 -7.25 -17.75
C CYS A 43 9.16 -6.59 -16.80
N TYR A 44 10.19 -7.34 -16.39
CA TYR A 44 11.28 -6.83 -15.56
C TYR A 44 12.29 -6.02 -16.38
N HIS A 45 11.91 -4.81 -16.80
CA HIS A 45 12.91 -3.79 -17.13
C HIS A 45 12.68 -2.41 -16.53
N ASN A 46 11.51 -2.15 -15.94
CA ASN A 46 11.26 -0.86 -15.30
C ASN A 46 11.34 -0.98 -13.78
N LYS A 47 12.51 -0.59 -13.25
CA LYS A 47 12.84 -0.33 -11.84
C LYS A 47 12.03 0.83 -11.23
N SER A 48 10.74 0.94 -11.55
CA SER A 48 9.84 1.87 -10.90
C SER A 48 9.47 1.31 -9.53
N LYS A 49 10.28 1.66 -8.52
CA LYS A 49 10.03 1.42 -7.09
C LYS A 49 8.85 2.25 -6.55
N LYS A 50 7.87 2.62 -7.38
CA LYS A 50 6.74 3.43 -6.94
C LYS A 50 5.52 2.55 -6.69
N PRO A 51 4.95 2.55 -5.47
CA PRO A 51 3.71 1.87 -5.14
C PRO A 51 2.49 2.64 -5.69
N ASP A 52 2.55 3.08 -6.95
CA ASP A 52 1.52 3.92 -7.59
C ASP A 52 0.58 3.09 -8.48
N ARG A 53 0.55 1.77 -8.29
CA ARG A 53 -0.34 0.89 -9.05
C ARG A 53 -1.70 0.83 -8.37
N LEU A 54 -2.72 1.22 -9.13
CA LEU A 54 -4.12 1.07 -8.77
C LEU A 54 -4.66 -0.30 -9.25
N PRO A 55 -5.71 -0.83 -8.60
CA PRO A 55 -6.23 -0.38 -7.32
C PRO A 55 -5.27 -0.68 -6.16
N VAL A 56 -5.28 0.17 -5.14
CA VAL A 56 -4.56 -0.09 -3.90
C VAL A 56 -5.46 -0.92 -2.99
N ARG A 57 -4.97 -2.08 -2.58
CA ARG A 57 -5.62 -2.97 -1.62
C ARG A 57 -5.27 -2.55 -0.19
N LEU A 58 -6.30 -2.25 0.60
CA LEU A 58 -6.14 -1.97 2.02
C LEU A 58 -6.21 -3.27 2.82
N SER A 59 -5.43 -3.35 3.90
CA SER A 59 -5.59 -4.41 4.88
C SER A 59 -6.84 -4.17 5.74
N PHE A 60 -7.25 -5.21 6.45
CA PHE A 60 -8.39 -5.10 7.37
C PHE A 60 -8.13 -4.09 8.48
N GLU A 61 -6.91 -4.09 9.01
CA GLU A 61 -6.47 -3.18 10.08
C GLU A 61 -6.48 -1.72 9.61
N GLU A 62 -6.05 -1.46 8.37
CA GLU A 62 -6.12 -0.13 7.75
C GLU A 62 -7.57 0.37 7.65
N VAL A 63 -8.50 -0.49 7.21
CA VAL A 63 -9.91 -0.12 7.07
C VAL A 63 -10.58 0.07 8.43
N ALA A 64 -10.29 -0.80 9.40
CA ALA A 64 -10.77 -0.65 10.77
C ALA A 64 -10.28 0.65 11.40
N LEU A 65 -9.02 1.03 11.18
CA LEU A 65 -8.47 2.33 11.60
C LEU A 65 -9.22 3.50 10.94
N LEU A 66 -9.39 3.46 9.61
CA LEU A 66 -10.05 4.53 8.86
C LEU A 66 -11.48 4.79 9.33
N LEU A 67 -12.24 3.73 9.60
CA LEU A 67 -13.61 3.82 10.11
C LEU A 67 -13.64 4.26 11.58
N SER A 68 -12.80 3.66 12.44
CA SER A 68 -12.81 3.97 13.88
C SER A 68 -12.38 5.41 14.19
N LYS A 69 -11.50 5.99 13.36
CA LYS A 69 -11.12 7.42 13.45
C LYS A 69 -12.08 8.36 12.71
N GLY A 70 -13.08 7.82 12.00
CA GLY A 70 -14.04 8.62 11.22
C GLY A 70 -13.44 9.31 9.99
N PHE A 71 -12.28 8.86 9.49
CA PHE A 71 -11.68 9.42 8.28
C PHE A 71 -12.49 9.08 7.04
N ILE A 72 -13.06 7.87 7.02
CA ILE A 72 -14.09 7.45 6.06
C ILE A 72 -15.39 7.18 6.82
N HIS A 73 -16.52 7.42 6.16
CA HIS A 73 -17.84 7.31 6.79
C HIS A 73 -18.56 6.01 6.41
N GLY A 74 -18.01 5.27 5.44
CA GLY A 74 -18.63 4.06 4.93
C GLY A 74 -17.73 3.32 3.93
N ILE A 75 -18.19 2.12 3.58
CA ILE A 75 -17.56 1.25 2.59
C ILE A 75 -18.55 1.05 1.44
N LEU A 76 -18.08 1.29 0.23
CA LEU A 76 -18.85 1.11 -0.98
C LEU A 76 -18.86 -0.37 -1.35
N CYS A 77 -20.04 -0.97 -1.46
CA CYS A 77 -20.19 -2.34 -1.89
C CYS A 77 -20.53 -2.38 -3.38
N SER A 78 -19.54 -2.65 -4.23
CA SER A 78 -19.79 -2.78 -5.66
C SER A 78 -20.59 -4.05 -5.95
N ARG A 79 -21.71 -3.91 -6.68
CA ARG A 79 -22.42 -5.06 -7.21
C ARG A 79 -21.57 -5.69 -8.32
N PRO A 80 -21.52 -7.03 -8.41
CA PRO A 80 -20.86 -7.67 -9.54
C PRO A 80 -21.51 -7.15 -10.83
N VAL A 81 -20.69 -6.85 -11.83
CA VAL A 81 -21.21 -6.48 -13.15
C VAL A 81 -21.68 -7.78 -13.81
N ILE A 82 -22.98 -8.04 -13.75
CA ILE A 82 -23.59 -9.31 -14.18
C ILE A 82 -23.64 -9.41 -15.72
N SER A 83 -23.73 -8.27 -16.40
CA SER A 83 -23.66 -8.18 -17.85
C SER A 83 -23.01 -6.86 -18.24
N VAL A 84 -21.89 -6.92 -18.96
CA VAL A 84 -21.37 -5.77 -19.70
C VAL A 84 -21.98 -5.86 -21.09
N ALA A 85 -22.72 -4.83 -21.52
CA ALA A 85 -23.16 -4.77 -22.91
C ALA A 85 -21.96 -4.80 -23.83
N GLU A 86 -22.04 -5.52 -24.95
CA GLU A 86 -20.95 -5.56 -25.92
C GLU A 86 -20.65 -4.11 -26.36
N PRO A 87 -19.37 -3.67 -26.26
CA PRO A 87 -19.02 -2.32 -26.67
C PRO A 87 -19.32 -2.13 -28.16
N SER A 88 -19.85 -0.96 -28.54
CA SER A 88 -20.07 -0.63 -29.95
C SER A 88 -18.75 -0.63 -30.73
N LYS A 89 -18.82 -0.93 -32.03
CA LYS A 89 -17.66 -0.94 -32.93
C LYS A 89 -16.86 0.37 -32.87
N GLU A 90 -17.55 1.51 -32.81
CA GLU A 90 -16.91 2.84 -32.67
C GLU A 90 -16.06 2.95 -31.40
N THR A 91 -16.52 2.37 -30.28
CA THR A 91 -15.79 2.39 -29.01
C THR A 91 -14.56 1.50 -29.05
N ILE A 92 -14.66 0.37 -29.75
CA ILE A 92 -13.55 -0.56 -29.97
C ILE A 92 -12.48 0.11 -30.85
N GLU A 93 -12.89 0.75 -31.94
CA GLU A 93 -12.00 1.51 -32.83
C GLU A 93 -11.32 2.67 -32.08
N ALA A 94 -12.08 3.49 -31.35
CA ALA A 94 -11.53 4.56 -30.53
C ALA A 94 -10.53 4.06 -29.47
N TYR A 95 -10.77 2.88 -28.89
CA TYR A 95 -9.84 2.25 -27.96
C TYR A 95 -8.54 1.83 -28.66
N HIS A 96 -8.62 1.23 -29.85
CA HIS A 96 -7.44 0.86 -30.63
C HIS A 96 -6.63 2.09 -31.06
N ASP A 97 -7.29 3.16 -31.48
CA ASP A 97 -6.64 4.43 -31.82
C ASP A 97 -5.94 5.05 -30.60
N ALA A 98 -6.61 5.03 -29.44
CA ALA A 98 -6.01 5.50 -28.20
C ALA A 98 -4.80 4.66 -27.78
N LEU A 99 -4.84 3.33 -27.97
CA LEU A 99 -3.70 2.46 -27.72
C LEU A 99 -2.52 2.77 -28.63
N MET A 100 -2.76 2.95 -29.94
CA MET A 100 -1.72 3.29 -30.91
C MET A 100 -1.08 4.64 -30.58
N LYS A 101 -1.90 5.65 -30.30
CA LYS A 101 -1.42 6.98 -29.90
C LYS A 101 -0.58 6.92 -28.62
N ASN A 102 -1.04 6.19 -27.60
CA ASN A 102 -0.29 6.02 -26.37
C ASN A 102 1.07 5.32 -26.62
N ALA A 103 1.12 4.31 -27.50
CA ALA A 103 2.38 3.66 -27.86
C ALA A 103 3.38 4.65 -28.48
N GLU A 104 2.93 5.52 -29.39
CA GLU A 104 3.76 6.57 -30.00
C GLU A 104 4.25 7.60 -28.97
N GLU A 105 3.35 8.07 -28.10
CA GLU A 105 3.69 9.01 -27.03
C GLU A 105 4.72 8.41 -26.07
N MET A 106 4.54 7.14 -25.68
CA MET A 106 5.47 6.43 -24.80
C MET A 106 6.86 6.31 -25.42
N VAL A 107 6.98 6.05 -26.73
CA VAL A 107 8.27 6.02 -27.43
C VAL A 107 8.98 7.38 -27.30
N ASN A 108 8.26 8.48 -27.51
CA ASN A 108 8.82 9.82 -27.38
C ASN A 108 9.24 10.12 -25.94
N ILE A 109 8.40 9.78 -24.96
CA ILE A 109 8.73 9.94 -23.53
C ILE A 109 10.02 9.16 -23.19
N PHE A 110 10.17 7.92 -23.64
CA PHE A 110 11.38 7.13 -23.38
C PHE A 110 12.64 7.73 -24.02
N LYS A 111 12.55 8.19 -25.27
CA LYS A 111 13.66 8.90 -25.94
C LYS A 111 14.07 10.14 -25.15
N THR A 112 13.08 10.92 -24.71
CA THR A 112 13.30 12.16 -23.95
C THR A 112 13.93 11.88 -22.58
N GLN A 113 13.41 10.87 -21.84
CA GLN A 113 13.99 10.43 -20.58
C GLN A 113 15.42 9.91 -20.73
N LYS A 114 15.71 9.16 -21.80
CA LYS A 114 17.06 8.70 -22.10
C LYS A 114 18.02 9.88 -22.32
N ARG A 115 17.58 10.89 -23.07
CA ARG A 115 18.34 12.13 -23.30
C ARG A 115 18.56 12.94 -22.01
N LEU A 116 17.52 13.09 -21.19
CA LEU A 116 17.64 13.78 -19.91
C LEU A 116 18.59 13.06 -18.95
N LYS A 117 18.54 11.73 -18.89
CA LYS A 117 19.49 10.93 -18.11
C LYS A 117 20.92 11.11 -18.61
N SER A 118 21.16 11.04 -19.92
CA SER A 118 22.52 11.22 -20.47
C SER A 118 23.09 12.61 -20.19
N VAL A 119 22.26 13.67 -20.27
CA VAL A 119 22.68 15.04 -19.92
C VAL A 119 22.89 15.20 -18.42
N GLY A 120 22.04 14.60 -17.58
CA GLY A 120 22.19 14.61 -16.12
C GLY A 120 23.47 13.92 -15.64
N TYR A 121 23.84 12.78 -16.26
CA TYR A 121 25.10 12.10 -15.97
C TYR A 121 26.32 12.96 -16.33
N TYR A 122 26.25 13.77 -17.39
CA TYR A 122 27.33 14.66 -17.78
C TYR A 122 27.61 15.73 -16.70
N GLY A 123 26.57 16.32 -16.11
CA GLY A 123 26.71 17.24 -14.99
C GLY A 123 27.30 16.58 -13.73
N GLN A 124 26.90 15.34 -13.43
CA GLN A 124 27.45 14.56 -12.33
C GLN A 124 28.93 14.20 -12.56
N LEU A 125 29.33 13.90 -13.79
CA LEU A 125 30.73 13.66 -14.18
C LEU A 125 31.60 14.91 -13.97
N LEU A 126 31.14 16.08 -14.42
CA LEU A 126 31.86 17.34 -14.22
C LEU A 126 32.00 17.69 -12.73
N ASN A 127 30.94 17.53 -11.96
CA ASN A 127 30.98 17.73 -10.51
C ASN A 127 31.90 16.72 -9.82
N GLY A 128 31.89 15.46 -10.26
CA GLY A 128 32.79 14.41 -9.77
C GLY A 128 34.26 14.68 -10.08
N LEU A 129 34.58 15.21 -11.27
CA LEU A 129 35.93 15.62 -11.65
C LEU A 129 36.43 16.79 -10.79
N LYS A 130 35.60 17.81 -10.58
CA LYS A 130 35.91 18.96 -9.72
C LYS A 130 36.12 18.54 -8.26
N LEU A 131 35.27 17.65 -7.75
CA LEU A 131 35.38 17.12 -6.38
C LEU A 131 36.62 16.23 -6.22
N ARG A 132 37.00 15.45 -7.25
CA ARG A 132 38.23 14.65 -7.26
C ARG A 132 39.47 15.53 -7.22
N GLN A 133 39.52 16.63 -7.98
CA GLN A 133 40.61 17.61 -7.89
C GLN A 133 40.69 18.25 -6.50
N GLN A 134 39.56 18.66 -5.92
CA GLN A 134 39.54 19.24 -4.57
C GLN A 134 39.98 18.24 -3.50
N ARG A 135 39.59 16.96 -3.60
CA ARG A 135 40.03 15.90 -2.69
C ARG A 135 41.53 15.60 -2.85
N GLN A 136 42.06 15.59 -4.07
CA GLN A 136 43.50 15.45 -4.31
C GLN A 136 44.31 16.65 -3.80
N ALA A 137 43.73 17.86 -3.82
CA ALA A 137 44.35 19.03 -3.21
C ALA A 137 44.30 18.99 -1.68
N ARG A 138 43.16 18.58 -1.09
CA ARG A 138 42.99 18.42 0.37
C ARG A 138 43.76 17.25 0.96
N SER A 139 43.92 16.15 0.24
CA SER A 139 44.70 14.98 0.70
C SER A 139 46.20 15.27 0.79
N LYS A 140 46.69 16.33 0.14
CA LYS A 140 48.05 16.84 0.32
C LYS A 140 48.22 17.70 1.57
N LEU A 141 47.12 18.07 2.23
CA LEU A 141 47.09 19.07 3.32
C LEU A 141 46.69 18.50 4.70
N PHE A 142 46.17 17.29 4.81
CA PHE A 142 45.65 16.76 6.07
C PHE A 142 46.07 15.31 6.32
N ASN A 143 47.22 15.14 6.97
CA ASN A 143 47.56 13.99 7.81
C ASN A 143 47.47 14.46 9.28
N HIS A 144 46.32 14.33 9.93
CA HIS A 144 46.26 14.13 11.39
C HIS A 144 44.87 13.67 11.83
N ASN A 145 44.86 12.85 12.89
CA ASN A 145 43.72 12.25 13.59
C ASN A 145 42.77 13.36 14.11
N ASP A 146 41.51 13.13 14.47
CA ASP A 146 41.11 12.20 15.53
C ASP A 146 39.58 12.00 15.62
N SER A 147 39.22 11.21 16.63
CA SER A 147 38.07 10.34 16.80
C SER A 147 36.99 10.84 17.78
N SER A 148 35.81 10.19 17.70
CA SER A 148 34.76 10.05 18.74
C SER A 148 33.86 11.28 19.00
N SER A 149 32.62 11.22 19.50
CA SER A 149 31.78 10.21 20.18
C SER A 149 30.29 10.69 20.10
N VAL A 150 29.32 9.78 19.90
CA VAL A 150 28.30 9.26 20.87
C VAL A 150 27.22 10.27 21.29
N ASN A 151 25.94 9.89 21.18
CA ASN A 151 24.98 9.84 22.30
C ASN A 151 23.65 9.16 21.93
N THR A 152 23.27 8.25 22.82
CA THR A 152 22.00 7.53 22.96
C THR A 152 20.94 8.42 23.61
N VAL A 153 19.67 8.20 23.29
CA VAL A 153 18.53 8.75 24.04
C VAL A 153 17.50 7.62 24.23
N ASP A 154 17.31 7.24 25.49
CA ASP A 154 16.12 6.58 25.99
C ASP A 154 14.94 7.59 26.00
N ASP A 155 13.69 7.13 25.84
CA ASP A 155 12.74 7.12 26.96
C ASP A 155 11.26 6.95 26.55
N ASN A 156 10.58 6.17 27.40
CA ASN A 156 9.20 6.16 27.86
C ASN A 156 7.96 6.05 26.95
N GLY A 157 7.17 5.01 27.30
CA GLY A 157 5.83 4.74 26.82
C GLY A 157 4.76 5.60 27.49
N CYS A 158 3.68 5.83 26.73
CA CYS A 158 2.45 6.44 27.22
C CYS A 158 1.27 5.60 26.73
N SER A 159 0.62 4.92 27.67
CA SER A 159 -0.60 4.15 27.44
C SER A 159 -1.78 5.13 27.39
N LYS A 160 -2.42 5.27 26.23
CA LYS A 160 -3.70 5.98 26.09
C LYS A 160 -4.80 4.95 25.88
N SER A 161 -5.78 4.94 26.77
CA SER A 161 -6.98 4.12 26.63
C SER A 161 -7.82 4.64 25.46
N TYR A 162 -7.73 3.95 24.32
CA TYR A 162 -8.68 4.16 23.23
C TYR A 162 -10.01 3.48 23.60
N ASP A 163 -11.14 4.01 23.13
CA ASP A 163 -12.48 3.43 23.30
C ASP A 163 -12.58 2.05 22.63
N THR A 164 -12.08 1.03 23.33
CA THR A 164 -12.00 -0.37 22.88
C THR A 164 -13.37 -0.92 22.49
N ASN A 165 -14.42 -0.44 23.14
CA ASN A 165 -15.80 -0.87 22.89
C ASN A 165 -16.28 -0.50 21.48
N ASN A 166 -15.88 0.67 20.96
CA ASN A 166 -16.25 1.10 19.62
C ASN A 166 -15.51 0.26 18.56
N LEU A 167 -14.20 0.06 18.74
CA LEU A 167 -13.40 -0.76 17.82
C LEU A 167 -13.89 -2.21 17.76
N ASN A 168 -14.27 -2.80 18.90
CA ASN A 168 -14.79 -4.16 18.95
C ASN A 168 -16.05 -4.32 18.10
N SER A 169 -17.03 -3.40 18.27
CA SER A 169 -18.28 -3.41 17.50
C SER A 169 -18.06 -3.24 16.00
N LEU A 170 -17.06 -2.42 15.64
CA LEU A 170 -16.69 -2.14 14.26
C LEU A 170 -16.03 -3.35 13.62
N VAL A 171 -15.11 -4.01 14.32
CA VAL A 171 -14.44 -5.22 13.83
C VAL A 171 -15.43 -6.37 13.67
N THR A 172 -16.37 -6.55 14.61
CA THR A 172 -17.46 -7.53 14.44
C THR A 172 -18.29 -7.22 13.20
N TRP A 173 -18.66 -5.96 13.01
CA TRP A 173 -19.44 -5.53 11.85
C TRP A 173 -18.69 -5.76 10.54
N LEU A 174 -17.40 -5.43 10.46
CA LEU A 174 -16.57 -5.65 9.28
C LEU A 174 -16.44 -7.14 8.93
N ILE A 175 -16.25 -8.01 9.92
CA ILE A 175 -16.17 -9.46 9.70
C ILE A 175 -17.50 -9.99 9.16
N GLN A 176 -18.61 -9.58 9.76
CA GLN A 176 -19.94 -9.96 9.30
C GLN A 176 -20.21 -9.47 7.87
N LEU A 177 -19.82 -8.23 7.55
CA LEU A 177 -19.95 -7.65 6.22
C LEU A 177 -19.16 -8.45 5.17
N ILE A 178 -17.91 -8.82 5.46
CA ILE A 178 -17.09 -9.65 4.57
C ILE A 178 -17.76 -11.02 4.36
N GLN A 179 -18.21 -11.66 5.43
CA GLN A 179 -18.85 -12.98 5.35
C GLN A 179 -20.13 -12.94 4.53
N GLU A 180 -20.97 -11.92 4.69
CA GLU A 180 -22.21 -11.74 3.91
C GLU A 180 -21.89 -11.60 2.41
N LYS A 181 -20.90 -10.78 2.05
CA LYS A 181 -20.52 -10.56 0.64
C LYS A 181 -19.88 -11.78 0.00
N CYS A 182 -18.99 -12.48 0.71
CA CYS A 182 -18.37 -13.70 0.18
C CYS A 182 -19.38 -14.84 -0.01
N LYS A 183 -20.38 -14.98 0.89
CA LYS A 183 -21.45 -15.99 0.76
C LYS A 183 -22.34 -15.74 -0.46
N ALA A 184 -22.64 -14.48 -0.79
CA ALA A 184 -23.48 -14.13 -1.93
C ALA A 184 -22.86 -14.52 -3.29
N THR A 185 -21.53 -14.66 -3.37
CA THR A 185 -20.82 -15.13 -4.57
C THR A 185 -20.67 -16.65 -4.66
N SER A 186 -20.77 -17.36 -3.55
CA SER A 186 -20.61 -18.81 -3.48
C SER A 186 -21.95 -19.51 -3.69
N PHE A 187 -22.48 -19.49 -4.91
CA PHE A 187 -23.46 -20.51 -5.30
C PHE A 187 -22.73 -21.86 -5.45
N SER A 188 -23.21 -22.86 -4.69
CA SER A 188 -22.80 -24.28 -4.69
C SER A 188 -21.73 -24.71 -3.67
N ASN A 189 -22.16 -25.07 -2.44
CA ASN A 189 -22.31 -26.47 -2.02
C ASN A 189 -22.48 -26.53 -0.49
N GLN A 190 -23.55 -27.19 -0.05
CA GLN A 190 -23.78 -27.56 1.34
C GLN A 190 -22.90 -28.76 1.69
N HIS A 191 -22.16 -28.68 2.79
CA HIS A 191 -21.98 -29.83 3.68
C HIS A 191 -21.72 -29.31 5.09
N THR A 192 -22.58 -29.73 6.02
CA THR A 192 -22.49 -29.47 7.46
C THR A 192 -21.46 -30.39 8.09
N ASP A 193 -20.54 -29.84 8.89
CA ASP A 193 -19.88 -30.53 9.99
C ASP A 193 -19.72 -29.52 11.13
N ASP A 194 -20.73 -29.51 11.99
CA ASP A 194 -20.89 -28.62 13.14
C ASP A 194 -20.28 -29.27 14.39
N GLN A 195 -19.20 -28.68 14.90
CA GLN A 195 -18.96 -28.35 16.33
C GLN A 195 -17.50 -27.90 16.58
N ASN A 196 -16.53 -28.31 15.74
CA ASN A 196 -15.14 -27.83 15.81
C ASN A 196 -14.92 -26.43 15.17
N ASN A 197 -15.97 -25.86 14.56
CA ASN A 197 -15.89 -24.61 13.80
C ASN A 197 -16.12 -23.35 14.66
N ILE A 198 -16.64 -23.50 15.88
CA ILE A 198 -17.00 -22.36 16.75
C ILE A 198 -15.77 -21.82 17.49
N SER A 199 -14.90 -22.71 18.00
CA SER A 199 -13.64 -22.29 18.65
C SER A 199 -12.72 -21.61 17.63
N SER A 200 -12.58 -22.17 16.43
CA SER A 200 -11.71 -21.61 15.38
C SER A 200 -12.15 -20.24 14.89
N THR A 201 -13.47 -19.99 14.81
CA THR A 201 -14.02 -18.68 14.42
C THR A 201 -13.86 -17.63 15.51
N GLN A 202 -13.99 -18.02 16.78
CA GLN A 202 -13.74 -17.14 17.92
C GLN A 202 -12.25 -16.79 18.06
N ASP A 203 -11.35 -17.76 17.87
CA ASP A 203 -9.90 -17.54 17.90
C ASP A 203 -9.46 -16.60 16.77
N MET A 204 -9.98 -16.79 15.55
CA MET A 204 -9.74 -15.90 14.42
C MET A 204 -10.21 -14.46 14.71
N TYR A 205 -11.37 -14.30 15.36
CA TYR A 205 -11.88 -12.99 15.76
C TYR A 205 -10.95 -12.30 16.77
N ILE A 206 -10.55 -13.02 17.82
CA ILE A 206 -9.64 -12.50 18.86
C ILE A 206 -8.33 -12.07 18.22
N GLN A 207 -7.75 -12.90 17.35
CA GLN A 207 -6.53 -12.58 16.63
C GLN A 207 -6.69 -11.32 15.77
N ARG A 208 -7.83 -11.17 15.08
CA ARG A 208 -8.09 -10.01 14.23
C ARG A 208 -8.25 -8.72 15.02
N LEU A 209 -8.93 -8.78 16.17
CA LEU A 209 -9.02 -7.65 17.09
C LEU A 209 -7.65 -7.23 17.61
N GLN A 210 -6.83 -8.19 18.06
CA GLN A 210 -5.47 -7.93 18.52
C GLN A 210 -4.64 -7.24 17.45
N SER A 211 -4.70 -7.73 16.19
CA SER A 211 -4.02 -7.09 15.07
C SER A 211 -4.48 -5.64 14.85
N CYS A 212 -5.79 -5.36 14.97
CA CYS A 212 -6.31 -3.99 14.85
C CYS A 212 -5.83 -3.09 15.99
N LEU A 213 -5.79 -3.60 17.23
CA LEU A 213 -5.29 -2.86 18.40
C LEU A 213 -3.81 -2.54 18.28
N ILE A 214 -3.00 -3.52 17.88
CA ILE A 214 -1.56 -3.35 17.66
C ILE A 214 -1.31 -2.34 16.54
N TYR A 215 -2.03 -2.47 15.42
CA TYR A 215 -1.92 -1.54 14.31
C TYR A 215 -2.28 -0.11 14.73
N MET A 216 -3.39 0.06 15.46
CA MET A 216 -3.85 1.33 16.00
C MET A 216 -2.80 1.95 16.94
N ASP A 217 -2.24 1.18 17.88
CA ASP A 217 -1.22 1.66 18.82
C ASP A 217 0.03 2.16 18.08
N LEU A 218 0.57 1.35 17.16
CA LEU A 218 1.72 1.72 16.34
C LEU A 218 1.43 2.96 15.49
N TRP A 219 0.22 3.09 14.94
CA TRP A 219 -0.17 4.24 14.14
C TRP A 219 -0.26 5.52 14.97
N ASN A 220 -0.81 5.44 16.20
CA ASN A 220 -0.89 6.57 17.12
C ASN A 220 0.50 7.00 17.61
N LYS A 221 1.46 6.07 17.71
CA LYS A 221 2.88 6.36 17.96
C LYS A 221 3.60 7.04 16.78
N GLY A 222 2.92 7.24 15.66
CA GLY A 222 3.44 7.97 14.51
C GLY A 222 4.18 7.10 13.49
N TYR A 223 4.14 5.77 13.64
CA TYR A 223 4.80 4.88 12.69
C TYR A 223 4.02 4.72 11.37
N TYR A 224 4.76 4.47 10.31
CA TYR A 224 4.25 3.92 9.05
C TYR A 224 4.27 2.40 9.13
N ILE A 225 3.13 1.76 8.82
CA ILE A 225 2.97 0.31 9.02
C ILE A 225 2.62 -0.33 7.68
N SER A 226 3.43 -1.30 7.25
CA SER A 226 3.15 -2.17 6.13
C SER A 226 2.79 -3.55 6.65
N THR A 227 1.62 -4.05 6.27
CA THR A 227 1.14 -5.37 6.70
C THR A 227 1.68 -6.51 5.83
N SER A 228 2.31 -6.27 4.66
CA SER A 228 2.78 -7.34 3.74
C SER A 228 4.26 -7.61 3.90
N THR A 229 4.56 -8.57 4.77
CA THR A 229 5.92 -8.86 5.21
C THR A 229 6.25 -10.34 5.16
N VAL A 230 5.48 -11.12 4.39
CA VAL A 230 5.72 -12.57 4.19
C VAL A 230 7.17 -12.87 3.78
N LYS A 231 7.83 -11.97 3.06
CA LYS A 231 9.26 -12.10 2.68
C LYS A 231 10.26 -11.76 3.80
N MET A 232 9.82 -11.06 4.83
CA MET A 232 10.62 -10.55 5.95
C MET A 232 10.35 -11.35 7.24
N GLY A 233 9.49 -12.37 7.21
CA GLY A 233 9.30 -13.31 8.33
C GLY A 233 8.48 -12.77 9.52
N GLY A 234 7.75 -11.67 9.35
CA GLY A 234 6.86 -11.11 10.39
C GLY A 234 5.51 -10.68 9.83
N ASP A 235 4.59 -10.28 10.70
CA ASP A 235 3.22 -9.87 10.34
C ASP A 235 3.08 -8.38 9.99
N LEU A 236 3.93 -7.55 10.61
CA LEU A 236 3.97 -6.10 10.42
C LEU A 236 5.42 -5.66 10.20
N LEU A 237 5.59 -4.65 9.35
CA LEU A 237 6.85 -3.94 9.22
C LEU A 237 6.61 -2.46 9.42
N VAL A 238 7.38 -1.91 10.35
CA VAL A 238 7.17 -0.63 10.97
C VAL A 238 8.33 0.27 10.60
N TYR A 239 8.04 1.47 10.11
CA TYR A 239 9.01 2.50 9.81
C TYR A 239 8.73 3.74 10.65
N GLN A 240 9.78 4.33 11.21
CA GLN A 240 9.67 5.61 11.89
C GLN A 240 9.40 6.71 10.85
N GLY A 241 8.39 7.54 11.10
CA GLY A 241 8.18 8.75 10.32
C GLY A 241 9.28 9.78 10.63
N GLU A 242 9.64 10.58 9.63
CA GLU A 242 10.49 11.78 9.82
C GLU A 242 9.82 12.82 10.72
#